data_AF-A0A966JB98-F1
#
_entry.id   AF-A0A966JB98-F1
#
_cell.length_a   1.000
_cell.length_b   1.000
_cell.length_c   1.000
_cell.angle_alpha   90.00
_cell.angle_beta   90.00
_cell.angle_gamma   90.00
#
_symmetry.space_group_name_H-M   'P 1'
#
loop_
_entity.id
_entity.type
_entity.pdbx_description
1 polymer ?
#
loop_
_entity_poly.entity_id
_entity_poly.type
_entity_poly.pdbx_seq_one_letter_code
_entity_poly.pdbx_strand_id
1 'polypeptide(L)'
;MSESLYLAQVSILGIVMLWFTRRQWLMQLQILGWIFFATVIALRFGLVGQEDFYSNDQGYHADLVREILATGLTHDLNWWLSSARIPYVFPATFVAAIGIEPLLALKFVSLLALLTTTSLIQRLVPQASKREVAAAAFFSATALIGVFFASLGLRDTTMMLFVLWFFTSSSSAAKVSALVGLGILRPHLAAAVLIGSLVALSFHKLRRDSAVSPLRNFSYLAAAPVLGYYVYSLGLQFQKGLNGVFGHTWGISPVLRIASNFVGLQFLTVSDSTVEFSITSLLLLRLLLSETIIIPLLFTVAVLVTRRHSLLMQSVMWSFGIYVGIVTNTDFNSFRQNIPFMPVMGLVVLLAWQEHRERRSGVQTSPLTVRRET
;
A
#
# COMPACT_ATOMS: atom_id res chain seq x y z
N MET A 1 -20.99 22.95 -7.98
CA MET A 1 -20.94 23.07 -6.51
C MET A 1 -20.07 24.27 -6.14
N SER A 2 -20.37 25.06 -5.11
CA SER A 2 -19.50 26.17 -4.69
C SER A 2 -18.33 25.68 -3.83
N GLU A 3 -17.21 26.41 -3.85
CA GLU A 3 -16.05 26.13 -2.99
C GLU A 3 -16.41 26.20 -1.50
N SER A 4 -17.25 27.15 -1.11
CA SER A 4 -17.75 27.27 0.27
C SER A 4 -18.50 26.03 0.74
N LEU A 5 -19.30 25.41 -0.15
CA LEU A 5 -20.02 24.18 0.17
C LEU A 5 -19.05 22.99 0.25
N TYR A 6 -18.05 22.91 -0.63
CA TYR A 6 -17.01 21.88 -0.55
C TYR A 6 -16.28 21.92 0.81
N LEU A 7 -15.83 23.11 1.22
CA LEU A 7 -15.10 23.29 2.47
C LEU A 7 -15.98 23.00 3.70
N ALA A 8 -17.28 23.32 3.63
CA ALA A 8 -18.24 22.93 4.65
C ALA A 8 -18.35 21.40 4.74
N GLN A 9 -18.45 20.69 3.61
CA GLN A 9 -18.48 19.22 3.59
C GLN A 9 -17.20 18.60 4.17
N VAL A 10 -16.01 19.11 3.80
CA VAL A 10 -14.73 18.68 4.38
C VAL A 10 -14.74 18.83 5.90
N SER A 11 -15.20 19.99 6.38
CA SER A 11 -15.26 20.29 7.81
C SER A 11 -16.24 19.38 8.56
N ILE A 12 -17.44 19.13 8.00
CA ILE A 12 -18.45 18.25 8.58
C ILE A 12 -17.90 16.82 8.70
N LEU A 13 -17.39 16.25 7.60
CA LEU A 13 -16.82 14.91 7.60
C LEU A 13 -15.66 14.80 8.60
N GLY A 14 -14.78 15.79 8.62
CA GLY A 14 -13.67 15.89 9.56
C GLY A 14 -14.13 15.91 11.03
N ILE A 15 -15.07 16.78 11.39
CA ILE A 15 -15.60 16.92 12.75
C ILE A 15 -16.28 15.63 13.21
N VAL A 16 -17.09 15.01 12.36
CA VAL A 16 -17.74 13.72 12.65
C VAL A 16 -16.68 12.66 12.96
N MET A 17 -15.62 12.57 12.15
CA MET A 17 -14.54 11.61 12.40
C MET A 17 -13.76 11.91 13.68
N LEU A 18 -13.47 13.19 13.96
CA LEU A 18 -12.79 13.60 15.21
C LEU A 18 -13.59 13.20 16.45
N TRP A 19 -14.93 13.27 16.38
CA TRP A 19 -15.82 12.83 17.44
C TRP A 19 -15.69 11.32 17.70
N PHE A 20 -15.74 10.50 16.64
CA PHE A 20 -15.60 9.04 16.74
C PHE A 20 -14.21 8.62 17.24
N THR A 21 -13.15 9.37 16.89
CA THR A 21 -11.77 9.06 17.29
C THR A 21 -11.29 9.87 18.50
N ARG A 22 -12.19 10.43 19.32
CA ARG A 22 -11.86 11.38 20.40
C ARG A 22 -10.86 10.89 21.45
N ARG A 23 -10.68 9.57 21.57
CA ARG A 23 -9.75 8.93 22.52
C ARG A 23 -8.42 8.52 21.88
N GLN A 24 -8.24 8.72 20.58
CA GLN A 24 -7.10 8.23 19.80
C GLN A 24 -6.36 9.39 19.14
N TRP A 25 -5.40 9.97 19.88
CA TRP A 25 -4.68 11.19 19.47
C TRP A 25 -4.03 11.09 18.08
N LEU A 26 -3.49 9.92 17.71
CA LEU A 26 -2.86 9.73 16.40
C LEU A 26 -3.89 9.82 15.27
N MET A 27 -5.06 9.19 15.44
CA MET A 27 -6.13 9.26 14.44
C MET A 27 -6.69 10.67 14.33
N GLN A 28 -6.80 11.40 15.45
CA GLN A 28 -7.15 12.82 15.41
C GLN A 28 -6.15 13.63 14.59
N LEU A 29 -4.85 13.40 14.78
CA LEU A 29 -3.81 14.06 13.99
C LEU A 29 -3.92 13.71 12.50
N GLN A 30 -4.19 12.45 12.16
CA GLN A 30 -4.40 12.02 10.78
C GLN A 30 -5.62 12.71 10.14
N ILE A 31 -6.73 12.83 10.88
CA ILE A 31 -7.94 13.51 10.41
C ILE A 31 -7.70 15.00 10.24
N LEU A 32 -7.03 15.66 11.19
CA LEU A 32 -6.67 17.08 11.08
C LEU A 32 -5.75 17.33 9.88
N GLY A 33 -4.76 16.46 9.67
CA GLY A 33 -3.91 16.51 8.49
C GLY A 33 -4.68 16.29 7.19
N TRP A 34 -5.65 15.37 7.17
CA TRP A 34 -6.52 15.14 6.02
C TRP A 34 -7.39 16.35 5.70
N ILE A 35 -8.02 16.97 6.71
CA ILE A 35 -8.79 18.22 6.55
C ILE A 35 -7.91 19.30 5.94
N PHE A 36 -6.69 19.47 6.49
CA PHE A 36 -5.73 20.46 6.01
C PHE A 36 -5.37 20.22 4.54
N PHE A 37 -4.93 19.02 4.16
CA PHE A 37 -4.56 18.73 2.77
C PHE A 37 -5.74 18.81 1.81
N ALA A 38 -6.91 18.27 2.16
CA ALA A 38 -8.10 18.35 1.32
C ALA A 38 -8.50 19.81 1.05
N THR A 39 -8.39 20.67 2.08
CA THR A 39 -8.66 22.11 1.98
C THR A 39 -7.63 22.82 1.11
N VAL A 40 -6.34 22.62 1.39
CA VAL A 40 -5.24 23.29 0.65
C VAL A 40 -5.25 22.90 -0.82
N ILE A 41 -5.48 21.63 -1.14
CA ILE A 41 -5.58 21.15 -2.52
C ILE A 41 -6.77 21.83 -3.22
N ALA A 42 -7.95 21.84 -2.61
CA ALA A 42 -9.13 22.46 -3.20
C ALA A 42 -8.96 23.98 -3.40
N LEU A 43 -8.38 24.70 -2.43
CA LEU A 43 -8.14 26.14 -2.53
C LEU A 43 -7.09 26.49 -3.58
N ARG A 44 -6.07 25.66 -3.77
CA ARG A 44 -4.96 25.93 -4.70
C ARG A 44 -5.31 25.57 -6.14
N PHE A 45 -5.99 24.46 -6.36
CA PHE A 45 -6.25 23.91 -7.69
C PHE A 45 -7.71 24.08 -8.15
N GLY A 46 -8.59 24.59 -7.28
CA GLY A 46 -10.02 24.66 -7.52
C GLY A 46 -10.69 23.29 -7.49
N LEU A 47 -12.01 23.28 -7.67
CA LEU A 47 -12.80 22.03 -7.58
C LEU A 47 -12.57 21.07 -8.75
N VAL A 48 -12.27 21.60 -9.93
CA VAL A 48 -12.00 20.81 -11.14
C VAL A 48 -10.52 20.45 -11.23
N GLY A 49 -9.61 21.41 -11.03
CA GLY A 49 -8.17 21.16 -11.17
C GLY A 49 -7.59 20.19 -10.14
N GLN A 50 -8.26 19.97 -9.01
CA GLN A 50 -7.84 18.95 -8.04
C GLN A 50 -8.03 17.50 -8.54
N GLU A 51 -8.88 17.27 -9.55
CA GLU A 51 -9.11 15.94 -10.14
C GLU A 51 -7.94 15.46 -10.99
N ASP A 52 -7.08 16.38 -11.43
CA ASP A 52 -5.87 16.07 -12.20
C ASP A 52 -4.59 16.48 -11.47
N PHE A 53 -4.70 16.87 -10.19
CA PHE A 53 -3.58 17.41 -9.42
C PHE A 53 -2.39 16.46 -9.31
N TYR A 54 -2.64 15.18 -9.02
CA TYR A 54 -1.58 14.21 -8.74
C TYR A 54 -1.56 13.06 -9.75
N SER A 55 -2.71 12.63 -10.23
CA SER A 55 -2.83 11.50 -11.16
C SER A 55 -4.21 11.48 -11.83
N ASN A 56 -4.24 11.19 -13.13
CA ASN A 56 -5.47 11.02 -13.93
C ASN A 56 -6.45 9.99 -13.33
N ASP A 57 -5.95 9.03 -12.55
CA ASP A 57 -6.78 8.10 -11.76
C ASP A 57 -7.83 8.81 -10.87
N GLN A 58 -7.54 10.01 -10.36
CA GLN A 58 -8.45 10.75 -9.47
C GLN A 58 -9.74 11.15 -10.22
N GLY A 59 -9.60 11.84 -11.37
CA GLY A 59 -10.73 12.16 -12.25
C GLY A 59 -11.47 10.90 -12.71
N TYR A 60 -10.73 9.87 -13.16
CA TYR A 60 -11.34 8.60 -13.57
C TYR A 60 -12.22 7.97 -12.48
N HIS A 61 -11.76 7.94 -11.23
CA HIS A 61 -12.56 7.40 -10.12
C HIS A 61 -13.76 8.29 -9.77
N ALA A 62 -13.59 9.61 -9.81
CA ALA A 62 -14.69 10.55 -9.57
C ALA A 62 -15.78 10.42 -10.63
N ASP A 63 -15.40 10.24 -11.89
CA ASP A 63 -16.30 10.01 -13.01
C ASP A 63 -17.06 8.70 -12.87
N LEU A 64 -16.41 7.60 -12.45
CA LEU A 64 -17.12 6.36 -12.15
C LEU A 64 -18.18 6.53 -11.05
N VAL A 65 -17.89 7.30 -10.00
CA VAL A 65 -18.89 7.59 -8.95
C VAL A 65 -20.06 8.39 -9.53
N ARG A 66 -19.79 9.40 -10.36
CA ARG A 66 -20.81 10.22 -11.02
C ARG A 66 -21.68 9.39 -11.97
N GLU A 67 -21.05 8.53 -12.76
CA GLU A 67 -21.73 7.62 -13.70
C GLU A 67 -22.69 6.70 -12.93
N ILE A 68 -22.21 6.02 -11.88
CA ILE A 68 -23.06 5.13 -11.08
C ILE A 68 -24.26 5.88 -10.47
N LEU A 69 -24.06 7.12 -9.99
CA LEU A 69 -25.16 7.93 -9.44
C LEU A 69 -26.16 8.38 -10.52
N ALA A 70 -25.70 8.64 -11.74
CA ALA A 70 -26.54 9.13 -12.83
C ALA A 70 -27.31 8.01 -13.55
N THR A 71 -26.65 6.90 -13.84
CA THR A 71 -27.20 5.82 -14.69
C THR A 71 -27.53 4.55 -13.91
N GLY A 72 -27.16 4.47 -12.63
CA GLY A 72 -27.27 3.24 -11.85
C GLY A 72 -26.17 2.23 -12.21
N LEU A 73 -26.39 0.98 -11.82
CA LEU A 73 -25.43 -0.11 -12.02
C LEU A 73 -25.50 -0.69 -13.43
N THR A 74 -24.35 -0.85 -14.08
CA THR A 74 -24.27 -1.53 -15.37
C THR A 74 -24.43 -3.05 -15.21
N HIS A 75 -24.97 -3.73 -16.22
CA HIS A 75 -25.08 -5.18 -16.24
C HIS A 75 -23.84 -5.89 -16.83
N ASP A 76 -22.80 -5.15 -17.21
CA ASP A 76 -21.60 -5.71 -17.84
C ASP A 76 -20.61 -6.28 -16.80
N LEU A 77 -20.51 -7.61 -16.73
CA LEU A 77 -19.60 -8.32 -15.84
C LEU A 77 -18.12 -7.93 -16.03
N ASN A 78 -17.72 -7.56 -17.26
CA ASN A 78 -16.35 -7.13 -17.52
C ASN A 78 -16.07 -5.78 -16.88
N TRP A 79 -17.02 -4.85 -16.93
CA TRP A 79 -16.91 -3.56 -16.24
C TRP A 79 -16.71 -3.75 -14.74
N TRP A 80 -17.47 -4.66 -14.11
CA TRP A 80 -17.37 -4.97 -12.69
C TRP A 80 -15.99 -5.50 -12.27
N LEU A 81 -15.41 -6.40 -13.07
CA LEU A 81 -14.15 -7.05 -12.76
C LEU A 81 -12.91 -6.20 -13.12
N SER A 82 -13.01 -5.38 -14.17
CA SER A 82 -11.84 -4.73 -14.77
C SER A 82 -11.79 -3.21 -14.60
N SER A 83 -12.93 -2.53 -14.46
CA SER A 83 -13.01 -1.06 -14.53
C SER A 83 -13.59 -0.44 -13.26
N ALA A 84 -14.62 -1.05 -12.66
CA ALA A 84 -15.42 -0.46 -11.60
C ALA A 84 -14.64 -0.17 -10.30
N ARG A 85 -13.53 -0.89 -10.04
CA ARG A 85 -12.75 -0.80 -8.79
C ARG A 85 -13.64 -0.76 -7.55
N ILE A 86 -14.64 -1.65 -7.53
CA ILE A 86 -15.77 -1.70 -6.60
C ILE A 86 -15.36 -1.46 -5.15
N PRO A 87 -14.30 -2.10 -4.59
CA PRO A 87 -13.98 -1.96 -3.17
C PRO A 87 -13.64 -0.52 -2.74
N TYR A 88 -13.36 0.36 -3.70
CA TYR A 88 -13.06 1.76 -3.48
C TYR A 88 -14.22 2.68 -3.92
N VAL A 89 -14.74 2.46 -5.14
CA VAL A 89 -15.76 3.33 -5.75
C VAL A 89 -17.11 3.17 -5.06
N PHE A 90 -17.53 1.95 -4.70
CA PHE A 90 -18.88 1.71 -4.15
C PHE A 90 -19.13 2.39 -2.80
N PRO A 91 -18.23 2.23 -1.81
CA PRO A 91 -18.37 2.98 -0.56
C PRO A 91 -18.43 4.49 -0.80
N ALA A 92 -17.68 5.00 -1.79
CA ALA A 92 -17.71 6.42 -2.14
C ALA A 92 -19.04 6.82 -2.79
N THR A 93 -19.62 5.98 -3.64
CA THR A 93 -20.97 6.20 -4.21
C THR A 93 -22.03 6.32 -3.12
N PHE A 94 -22.00 5.47 -2.08
CA PHE A 94 -22.95 5.60 -0.95
C PHE A 94 -22.78 6.93 -0.20
N VAL A 95 -21.54 7.38 0.01
CA VAL A 95 -21.25 8.67 0.64
C VAL A 95 -21.64 9.83 -0.28
N ALA A 96 -21.45 9.70 -1.59
CA ALA A 96 -21.82 10.72 -2.56
C ALA A 96 -23.35 10.81 -2.75
N ALA A 97 -24.07 9.69 -2.60
CA ALA A 97 -25.53 9.64 -2.69
C ALA A 97 -26.24 10.50 -1.63
N ILE A 98 -25.61 10.78 -0.48
CA ILE A 98 -26.15 11.71 0.54
C ILE A 98 -25.82 13.18 0.24
N GLY A 99 -25.28 13.49 -0.94
CA GLY A 99 -24.99 14.85 -1.41
C GLY A 99 -23.56 15.32 -1.18
N ILE A 100 -22.63 14.44 -0.79
CA ILE A 100 -21.19 14.74 -0.74
C ILE A 100 -20.62 14.73 -2.15
N GLU A 101 -19.70 15.66 -2.43
CA GLU A 101 -19.04 15.70 -3.73
C GLU A 101 -18.27 14.38 -4.02
N PRO A 102 -18.37 13.81 -5.24
CA PRO A 102 -17.78 12.52 -5.59
C PRO A 102 -16.29 12.34 -5.25
N LEU A 103 -15.44 13.31 -5.59
CA LEU A 103 -14.01 13.24 -5.26
C LEU A 103 -13.78 13.34 -3.75
N LEU A 104 -14.53 14.18 -3.03
CA LEU A 104 -14.46 14.24 -1.57
C LEU A 104 -14.92 12.94 -0.92
N ALA A 105 -15.95 12.28 -1.45
CA ALA A 105 -16.38 10.97 -1.00
C ALA A 105 -15.28 9.91 -1.17
N LEU A 106 -14.56 9.94 -2.30
CA LEU A 106 -13.39 9.08 -2.54
C LEU A 106 -12.25 9.37 -1.55
N LYS A 107 -11.93 10.65 -1.31
CA LYS A 107 -10.97 11.07 -0.27
C LYS A 107 -11.38 10.57 1.13
N PHE A 108 -12.67 10.59 1.43
CA PHE A 108 -13.21 10.13 2.70
C PHE A 108 -13.08 8.61 2.86
N VAL A 109 -13.38 7.82 1.82
CA VAL A 109 -13.13 6.37 1.84
C VAL A 109 -11.64 6.06 2.02
N SER A 110 -10.76 6.82 1.35
CA SER A 110 -9.31 6.68 1.53
C SER A 110 -8.87 7.00 2.97
N LEU A 111 -9.50 7.98 3.63
CA LEU A 111 -9.29 8.28 5.06
C LEU A 111 -9.76 7.12 5.94
N LEU A 112 -10.97 6.57 5.73
CA LEU A 112 -11.46 5.44 6.51
C LEU A 112 -10.54 4.21 6.41
N ALA A 113 -10.02 3.94 5.21
CA ALA A 113 -9.04 2.88 4.99
C ALA A 113 -7.72 3.14 5.74
N LEU A 114 -7.22 4.39 5.76
CA LEU A 114 -6.04 4.79 6.52
C LEU A 114 -6.24 4.61 8.04
N LEU A 115 -7.38 5.07 8.57
CA LEU A 115 -7.70 4.96 10.00
C LEU A 115 -7.84 3.49 10.42
N THR A 116 -8.44 2.67 9.58
CA THR A 116 -8.58 1.22 9.83
C THR A 116 -7.21 0.54 9.78
N THR A 117 -6.36 0.89 8.81
CA THR A 117 -4.96 0.41 8.74
C THR A 117 -4.20 0.77 10.02
N THR A 118 -4.34 2.00 10.49
CA THR A 118 -3.73 2.48 11.74
C THR A 118 -4.23 1.70 12.96
N SER A 119 -5.53 1.46 13.04
CA SER A 119 -6.16 0.67 14.11
C SER A 119 -5.63 -0.76 14.13
N LEU A 120 -5.49 -1.40 12.96
CA LEU A 120 -4.95 -2.75 12.85
C LEU A 120 -3.48 -2.80 13.30
N ILE A 121 -2.65 -1.86 12.88
CA ILE A 121 -1.23 -1.79 13.31
C ILE A 121 -1.13 -1.63 14.83
N GLN A 122 -1.92 -0.76 15.44
CA GLN A 122 -1.92 -0.56 16.89
C GLN A 122 -2.37 -1.81 17.68
N ARG A 123 -3.23 -2.64 17.09
CA ARG A 123 -3.62 -3.93 17.69
C ARG A 123 -2.54 -4.99 17.57
N LEU A 124 -1.78 -4.98 16.47
CA LEU A 124 -0.75 -5.98 16.17
C LEU A 124 0.56 -5.72 16.90
N VAL A 125 0.87 -4.45 17.17
CA VAL A 125 2.09 -4.05 17.85
C VAL A 125 1.68 -3.25 19.09
N PRO A 126 1.56 -3.89 20.27
CA PRO A 126 1.26 -3.20 21.51
C PRO A 126 2.31 -2.12 21.78
N GLN A 127 1.85 -0.89 22.02
CA GLN A 127 2.72 0.26 22.27
C GLN A 127 2.54 0.73 23.72
N ALA A 128 3.63 0.85 24.45
CA ALA A 128 3.60 1.29 25.85
C ALA A 128 3.63 2.82 25.97
N SER A 129 4.11 3.52 24.94
CA SER A 129 4.27 4.98 24.97
C SER A 129 3.79 5.70 23.71
N LYS A 130 3.50 7.01 23.85
CA LYS A 130 3.16 7.88 22.70
C LYS A 130 4.24 7.91 21.63
N ARG A 131 5.52 7.80 22.02
CA ARG A 131 6.66 7.77 21.08
C ARG A 131 6.64 6.50 20.23
N GLU A 132 6.33 5.36 20.83
CA GLU A 132 6.23 4.10 20.12
C GLU A 132 5.00 4.05 19.20
N VAL A 133 3.88 4.66 19.59
CA VAL A 133 2.73 4.87 18.69
C VAL A 133 3.12 5.73 17.49
N ALA A 134 3.85 6.83 17.70
CA ALA A 134 4.32 7.69 16.61
C ALA A 134 5.32 6.97 15.68
N ALA A 135 6.25 6.20 16.26
CA ALA A 135 7.20 5.40 15.50
C ALA A 135 6.48 4.31 14.68
N ALA A 136 5.49 3.63 15.26
CA ALA A 136 4.68 2.65 14.55
C ALA A 136 3.89 3.30 13.41
N ALA A 137 3.35 4.50 13.61
CA ALA A 137 2.67 5.25 12.57
C ALA A 137 3.60 5.58 11.41
N PHE A 138 4.78 6.10 11.73
CA PHE A 138 5.82 6.42 10.77
C PHE A 138 6.28 5.17 10.00
N PHE A 139 6.63 4.08 10.67
CA PHE A 139 7.15 2.89 9.99
C PHE A 139 6.07 2.13 9.21
N SER A 140 4.79 2.25 9.58
CA SER A 140 3.68 1.61 8.85
C SER A 140 3.11 2.47 7.71
N ALA A 141 3.76 3.58 7.36
CA ALA A 141 3.26 4.54 6.35
C ALA A 141 1.87 5.09 6.66
N THR A 142 1.47 5.11 7.94
CA THR A 142 0.19 5.68 8.37
C THR A 142 0.35 7.12 8.89
N ALA A 143 1.57 7.66 8.92
CA ALA A 143 1.82 9.06 9.27
C ALA A 143 1.60 9.98 8.06
N LEU A 144 2.61 10.78 7.68
CA LEU A 144 2.46 11.86 6.72
C LEU A 144 2.10 11.34 5.31
N ILE A 145 2.78 10.29 4.85
CA ILE A 145 2.52 9.72 3.52
C ILE A 145 1.10 9.13 3.42
N GLY A 146 0.64 8.45 4.46
CA GLY A 146 -0.71 7.87 4.51
C GLY A 146 -1.78 8.95 4.46
N VAL A 147 -1.61 10.02 5.25
CA VAL A 147 -2.52 11.18 5.25
C VAL A 147 -2.52 11.88 3.90
N PHE A 148 -1.34 12.08 3.29
CA PHE A 148 -1.21 12.67 1.96
C PHE A 148 -1.99 11.84 0.93
N PHE A 149 -1.74 10.53 0.83
CA PHE A 149 -2.46 9.67 -0.12
C PHE A 149 -3.97 9.57 0.16
N ALA A 150 -4.39 9.63 1.44
CA ALA A 150 -5.79 9.69 1.79
C ALA A 150 -6.48 10.98 1.31
N SER A 151 -5.74 12.07 1.18
CA SER A 151 -6.26 13.37 0.72
C SER A 151 -6.38 13.53 -0.79
N LEU A 152 -5.85 12.58 -1.57
CA LEU A 152 -5.85 12.66 -3.05
C LEU A 152 -7.13 12.10 -3.68
N GLY A 153 -7.83 11.16 -3.02
CA GLY A 153 -8.93 10.43 -3.65
C GLY A 153 -8.41 9.32 -4.56
N LEU A 154 -7.38 8.61 -4.10
CA LEU A 154 -6.82 7.44 -4.75
C LEU A 154 -7.07 6.17 -3.93
N ARG A 155 -7.17 5.04 -4.64
CA ARG A 155 -7.35 3.69 -4.07
C ARG A 155 -6.15 3.15 -3.29
N ASP A 156 -5.01 3.85 -3.30
CA ASP A 156 -3.73 3.39 -2.75
C ASP A 156 -3.83 3.06 -1.24
N THR A 157 -4.56 3.85 -0.44
CA THR A 157 -4.78 3.55 0.99
C THR A 157 -5.73 2.38 1.23
N THR A 158 -6.70 2.15 0.33
CA THR A 158 -7.54 0.94 0.35
C THR A 158 -6.72 -0.31 0.02
N MET A 159 -5.77 -0.22 -0.92
CA MET A 159 -4.83 -1.31 -1.20
C MET A 159 -3.91 -1.58 -0.01
N MET A 160 -3.40 -0.54 0.68
CA MET A 160 -2.65 -0.66 1.94
C MET A 160 -3.41 -1.50 2.97
N LEU A 161 -4.70 -1.19 3.18
CA LEU A 161 -5.56 -1.92 4.09
C LEU A 161 -5.69 -3.40 3.71
N PHE A 162 -6.00 -3.72 2.45
CA PHE A 162 -6.19 -5.12 2.05
C PHE A 162 -4.89 -5.93 2.08
N VAL A 163 -3.75 -5.36 1.69
CA VAL A 163 -2.46 -6.05 1.79
C VAL A 163 -2.15 -6.35 3.26
N LEU A 164 -2.29 -5.36 4.15
CA LEU A 164 -2.09 -5.57 5.58
C LEU A 164 -3.04 -6.64 6.13
N TRP A 165 -4.33 -6.55 5.78
CA TRP A 165 -5.35 -7.47 6.26
C TRP A 165 -5.10 -8.90 5.81
N PHE A 166 -4.68 -9.10 4.56
CA PHE A 166 -4.31 -10.42 4.05
C PHE A 166 -3.17 -11.07 4.86
N PHE A 167 -2.11 -10.31 5.15
CA PHE A 167 -0.94 -10.85 5.85
C PHE A 167 -1.15 -11.05 7.34
N THR A 168 -2.05 -10.29 7.96
CA THR A 168 -2.22 -10.25 9.43
C THR A 168 -3.45 -11.01 9.92
N SER A 169 -4.43 -11.27 9.05
CA SER A 169 -5.61 -12.05 9.42
C SER A 169 -5.26 -13.50 9.74
N SER A 170 -5.89 -14.06 10.77
CA SER A 170 -5.88 -15.49 11.07
C SER A 170 -6.91 -16.28 10.26
N SER A 171 -8.01 -15.65 9.85
CA SER A 171 -9.12 -16.30 9.14
C SER A 171 -8.83 -16.40 7.64
N SER A 172 -8.91 -17.62 7.10
CA SER A 172 -8.80 -17.88 5.66
C SER A 172 -9.85 -17.11 4.85
N ALA A 173 -11.07 -17.00 5.37
CA ALA A 173 -12.14 -16.24 4.70
C ALA A 173 -11.75 -14.77 4.55
N ALA A 174 -11.22 -14.15 5.60
CA ALA A 174 -10.76 -12.76 5.54
C ALA A 174 -9.54 -12.59 4.59
N LYS A 175 -8.64 -13.57 4.51
CA LYS A 175 -7.55 -13.55 3.52
C LYS A 175 -8.08 -13.61 2.09
N VAL A 176 -9.04 -14.50 1.83
CA VAL A 176 -9.69 -14.61 0.52
C VAL A 176 -10.42 -13.30 0.19
N SER A 177 -11.17 -12.73 1.12
CA SER A 177 -11.84 -11.44 0.91
C SER A 177 -10.86 -10.31 0.59
N ALA A 178 -9.74 -10.24 1.31
CA ALA A 178 -8.68 -9.26 1.03
C ALA A 178 -8.05 -9.48 -0.36
N LEU A 179 -7.80 -10.74 -0.75
CA LEU A 179 -7.31 -11.07 -2.09
C LEU A 179 -8.31 -10.72 -3.19
N VAL A 180 -9.60 -10.98 -2.99
CA VAL A 180 -10.66 -10.61 -3.94
C VAL A 180 -10.72 -9.09 -4.08
N GLY A 181 -10.69 -8.36 -2.95
CA GLY A 181 -10.62 -6.90 -2.94
C GLY A 181 -9.40 -6.37 -3.70
N LEU A 182 -8.22 -6.94 -3.45
CA LEU A 182 -7.01 -6.62 -4.21
C LEU A 182 -7.13 -7.01 -5.69
N GLY A 183 -7.79 -8.11 -6.01
CA GLY A 183 -7.97 -8.59 -7.39
C GLY A 183 -8.77 -7.59 -8.21
N ILE A 184 -9.86 -7.07 -7.64
CA ILE A 184 -10.72 -6.08 -8.30
C ILE A 184 -10.02 -4.72 -8.39
N LEU A 185 -9.28 -4.31 -7.34
CA LEU A 185 -8.55 -3.05 -7.35
C LEU A 185 -7.34 -3.12 -8.29
N ARG A 186 -6.49 -4.13 -8.16
CA ARG A 186 -5.22 -4.26 -8.85
C ARG A 186 -4.84 -5.74 -9.03
N PRO A 187 -5.29 -6.39 -10.12
CA PRO A 187 -5.16 -7.84 -10.32
C PRO A 187 -3.73 -8.37 -10.15
N HIS A 188 -2.75 -7.65 -10.71
CA HIS A 188 -1.36 -8.05 -10.64
C HIS A 188 -0.76 -7.94 -9.22
N LEU A 189 -1.30 -7.06 -8.36
CA LEU A 189 -0.94 -6.98 -6.94
C LEU A 189 -1.46 -8.21 -6.20
N ALA A 190 -2.73 -8.58 -6.43
CA ALA A 190 -3.33 -9.77 -5.83
C ALA A 190 -2.59 -11.05 -6.22
N ALA A 191 -2.22 -11.20 -7.49
CA ALA A 191 -1.44 -12.33 -7.99
C ALA A 191 -0.08 -12.42 -7.27
N ALA A 192 0.64 -11.31 -7.13
CA ALA A 192 1.92 -11.30 -6.44
C ALA A 192 1.79 -11.63 -4.94
N VAL A 193 0.77 -11.10 -4.27
CA VAL A 193 0.46 -11.41 -2.86
C VAL A 193 0.17 -12.91 -2.68
N LEU A 194 -0.67 -13.49 -3.53
CA LEU A 194 -1.01 -14.90 -3.48
C LEU A 194 0.20 -15.80 -3.77
N ILE A 195 0.86 -15.61 -4.91
CA ILE A 195 1.98 -16.46 -5.35
C ILE A 195 3.14 -16.35 -4.37
N GLY A 196 3.51 -15.13 -3.95
CA GLY A 196 4.60 -14.94 -3.00
C GLY A 196 4.34 -15.60 -1.65
N SER A 197 3.10 -15.58 -1.18
CA SER A 197 2.71 -16.28 0.05
C SER A 197 2.77 -17.80 -0.08
N LEU A 198 2.35 -18.36 -1.23
CA LEU A 198 2.46 -19.79 -1.51
C LEU A 198 3.92 -20.25 -1.62
N VAL A 199 4.78 -19.45 -2.26
CA VAL A 199 6.22 -19.71 -2.36
C VAL A 199 6.85 -19.71 -0.96
N ALA A 200 6.54 -18.70 -0.14
CA ALA A 200 7.03 -18.61 1.23
C ALA A 200 6.57 -19.79 2.10
N LEU A 201 5.29 -20.17 2.01
CA LEU A 201 4.75 -21.35 2.69
C LEU A 201 5.46 -22.64 2.26
N SER A 202 5.73 -22.80 0.97
CA SER A 202 6.40 -23.98 0.43
C SER A 202 7.85 -24.07 0.94
N PHE A 203 8.59 -22.96 0.92
CA PHE A 203 9.95 -22.91 1.46
C PHE A 203 10.00 -23.07 2.98
N HIS A 204 9.00 -22.56 3.70
CA HIS A 204 8.92 -22.72 5.15
C HIS A 204 8.64 -24.18 5.53
N LYS A 205 7.71 -24.86 4.84
CA LYS A 205 7.43 -26.30 5.07
C LYS A 205 8.62 -27.20 4.73
N LEU A 206 9.35 -26.88 3.66
CA LEU A 206 10.52 -27.66 3.24
C LEU A 206 11.71 -27.50 4.20
N ARG A 207 11.71 -26.47 5.06
CA ARG A 207 12.84 -26.14 5.93
C ARG A 207 12.47 -26.27 7.40
N ARG A 208 12.98 -27.34 8.03
CA ARG A 208 13.10 -27.41 9.49
C ARG A 208 14.20 -26.46 9.97
N ASP A 209 13.79 -25.31 10.54
CA ASP A 209 14.53 -24.45 11.49
C ASP A 209 16.01 -24.12 11.23
N SER A 210 16.46 -24.19 9.98
CA SER A 210 17.86 -23.91 9.65
C SER A 210 18.07 -22.40 9.47
N ALA A 211 19.01 -21.85 10.24
CA ALA A 211 19.46 -20.47 10.08
C ALA A 211 19.81 -20.17 8.61
N VAL A 212 19.38 -19.02 8.13
CA VAL A 212 19.63 -18.58 6.76
C VAL A 212 20.88 -17.71 6.73
N SER A 213 21.79 -17.98 5.79
CA SER A 213 22.94 -17.13 5.56
C SER A 213 22.51 -15.86 4.79
N PRO A 214 23.16 -14.70 5.03
CA PRO A 214 22.85 -13.46 4.29
C PRO A 214 22.95 -13.61 2.77
N LEU A 215 23.90 -14.42 2.28
CA LEU A 215 24.05 -14.73 0.85
C LEU A 215 22.79 -15.40 0.27
N ARG A 216 22.16 -16.27 1.06
CA ARG A 216 20.91 -16.96 0.68
C ARG A 216 19.69 -16.03 0.76
N ASN A 217 19.71 -15.06 1.68
CA ASN A 217 18.69 -13.99 1.70
C ASN A 217 18.78 -13.12 0.45
N PHE A 218 20.00 -12.75 0.07
CA PHE A 218 20.25 -12.02 -1.18
C PHE A 218 19.77 -12.81 -2.40
N SER A 219 20.01 -14.13 -2.45
CA SER A 219 19.53 -14.94 -3.57
C SER A 219 18.01 -15.03 -3.65
N TYR A 220 17.28 -15.06 -2.53
CA TYR A 220 15.81 -14.96 -2.57
C TYR A 220 15.32 -13.59 -3.01
N LEU A 221 15.95 -12.53 -2.51
CA LEU A 221 15.61 -11.17 -2.91
C LEU A 221 15.83 -10.97 -4.41
N ALA A 222 16.90 -11.53 -4.97
CA ALA A 222 17.19 -11.50 -6.40
C ALA A 222 16.26 -12.41 -7.22
N ALA A 223 15.88 -13.58 -6.70
CA ALA A 223 15.02 -14.54 -7.40
C ALA A 223 13.55 -14.09 -7.47
N ALA A 224 13.06 -13.33 -6.49
CA ALA A 224 11.66 -12.91 -6.44
C ALA A 224 11.22 -12.05 -7.66
N PRO A 225 11.97 -11.01 -8.08
CA PRO A 225 11.67 -10.28 -9.32
C PRO A 225 11.71 -11.15 -10.58
N VAL A 226 12.62 -12.11 -10.66
CA VAL A 226 12.71 -13.05 -11.78
C VAL A 226 11.42 -13.87 -11.88
N LEU A 227 10.93 -14.39 -10.74
CA LEU A 227 9.64 -15.07 -10.69
C LEU A 227 8.48 -14.12 -11.10
N GLY A 228 8.56 -12.84 -10.73
CA GLY A 228 7.64 -11.81 -11.22
C GLY A 228 7.60 -11.68 -12.74
N TYR A 229 8.75 -11.81 -13.42
CA TYR A 229 8.81 -11.78 -14.89
C TYR A 229 8.10 -12.99 -15.51
N TYR A 230 8.27 -14.17 -14.92
CA TYR A 230 7.53 -15.37 -15.34
C TYR A 230 6.02 -15.18 -15.16
N VAL A 231 5.58 -14.65 -14.01
CA VAL A 231 4.15 -14.39 -13.75
C VAL A 231 3.59 -13.37 -14.74
N TYR A 232 4.34 -12.32 -15.07
CA TYR A 232 3.94 -11.34 -16.09
C TYR A 232 3.78 -11.99 -17.47
N SER A 233 4.77 -12.79 -17.90
CA SER A 233 4.70 -13.52 -19.18
C SER A 233 3.50 -14.46 -19.25
N LEU A 234 3.21 -15.20 -18.18
CA LEU A 234 2.04 -16.07 -18.11
C LEU A 234 0.72 -15.27 -18.20
N GLY A 235 0.67 -14.10 -17.56
CA GLY A 235 -0.46 -13.18 -17.68
C GLY A 235 -0.69 -12.70 -19.12
N LEU A 236 0.38 -12.33 -19.83
CA LEU A 236 0.30 -11.95 -21.25
C LEU A 236 -0.13 -13.10 -22.16
N GLN A 237 0.38 -14.30 -21.90
CA GLN A 237 -0.03 -15.50 -22.64
C GLN A 237 -1.52 -15.77 -22.45
N PHE A 238 -2.01 -15.72 -21.21
CA PHE A 238 -3.42 -15.98 -20.91
C PHE A 238 -4.34 -14.89 -21.48
N GLN A 239 -3.95 -13.62 -21.38
CA GLN A 239 -4.81 -12.50 -21.79
C GLN A 239 -4.76 -12.20 -23.29
N LYS A 240 -3.58 -12.33 -23.92
CA LYS A 240 -3.32 -11.87 -25.29
C LYS A 240 -2.82 -12.97 -26.23
N GLY A 241 -2.64 -14.20 -25.75
CA GLY A 241 -2.06 -15.30 -26.53
C GLY A 241 -0.59 -15.10 -26.89
N LEU A 242 0.09 -14.13 -26.27
CA LEU A 242 1.49 -13.80 -26.57
C LEU A 242 2.44 -14.75 -25.84
N ASN A 243 3.20 -15.53 -26.60
CA ASN A 243 4.22 -16.45 -26.08
C ASN A 243 5.61 -15.83 -26.15
N GLY A 244 6.47 -16.12 -25.17
CA GLY A 244 7.90 -15.78 -25.23
C GLY A 244 8.27 -14.34 -24.84
N VAL A 245 7.31 -13.54 -24.34
CA VAL A 245 7.60 -12.19 -23.81
C VAL A 245 8.10 -12.31 -22.37
N PHE A 246 9.41 -12.49 -22.20
CA PHE A 246 10.07 -12.61 -20.90
C PHE A 246 10.92 -11.38 -20.59
N GLY A 247 10.43 -10.51 -19.70
CA GLY A 247 11.22 -9.38 -19.24
C GLY A 247 11.48 -8.34 -20.33
N HIS A 248 12.04 -7.20 -19.92
CA HIS A 248 12.83 -6.40 -20.85
C HIS A 248 14.11 -7.15 -21.23
N THR A 249 14.76 -6.79 -22.35
CA THR A 249 16.13 -7.24 -22.65
C THR A 249 17.00 -6.99 -21.42
N TRP A 250 17.47 -8.05 -20.78
CA TRP A 250 18.28 -7.99 -19.57
C TRP A 250 19.41 -6.95 -19.73
N GLY A 251 19.58 -6.08 -18.74
CA GLY A 251 20.52 -4.96 -18.82
C GLY A 251 20.53 -4.10 -17.55
N ILE A 252 21.40 -3.08 -17.55
CA ILE A 252 21.62 -2.22 -16.37
C ILE A 252 20.32 -1.49 -15.96
N SER A 253 19.55 -0.98 -16.93
CA SER A 253 18.33 -0.21 -16.64
C SER A 253 17.24 -1.02 -15.92
N PRO A 254 16.82 -2.21 -16.40
CA PRO A 254 15.88 -3.07 -15.65
C PRO A 254 16.38 -3.45 -14.25
N VAL A 255 17.67 -3.76 -14.10
CA VAL A 255 18.26 -4.11 -12.79
C VAL A 255 18.23 -2.92 -11.84
N LEU A 256 18.55 -1.71 -12.30
CA LEU A 256 18.45 -0.49 -11.51
C LEU A 256 16.99 -0.17 -11.13
N ARG A 257 16.03 -0.41 -12.02
CA ARG A 257 14.59 -0.27 -11.71
C ARG A 257 14.13 -1.22 -10.61
N ILE A 258 14.62 -2.47 -10.62
CA ILE A 258 14.34 -3.44 -9.55
C ILE A 258 15.00 -2.99 -8.23
N ALA A 259 16.31 -2.73 -8.26
CA ALA A 259 17.09 -2.37 -7.08
C ALA A 259 16.55 -1.10 -6.41
N SER A 260 16.20 -0.10 -7.21
CA SER A 260 15.65 1.16 -6.70
C SER A 260 14.29 0.99 -6.01
N ASN A 261 13.45 0.04 -6.42
CA ASN A 261 12.20 -0.27 -5.72
C ASN A 261 12.42 -0.84 -4.31
N PHE A 262 13.47 -1.61 -4.08
CA PHE A 262 13.80 -2.14 -2.75
C PHE A 262 14.31 -1.07 -1.77
N VAL A 263 14.76 0.08 -2.28
CA VAL A 263 15.32 1.18 -1.48
C VAL A 263 14.39 2.41 -1.46
N GLY A 264 13.36 2.46 -2.32
CA GLY A 264 12.49 3.63 -2.43
C GLY A 264 13.04 4.75 -3.34
N LEU A 265 14.02 4.42 -4.19
CA LEU A 265 14.71 5.35 -5.10
C LEU A 265 14.23 5.26 -6.55
N GLN A 266 13.11 4.59 -6.82
CA GLN A 266 12.63 4.35 -8.19
C GLN A 266 12.35 5.61 -9.00
N PHE A 267 12.13 6.75 -8.34
CA PHE A 267 11.96 8.05 -9.00
C PHE A 267 13.22 8.49 -9.80
N LEU A 268 14.41 7.98 -9.46
CA LEU A 268 15.64 8.23 -10.21
C LEU A 268 15.70 7.46 -11.54
N THR A 269 14.79 6.51 -11.75
CA THR A 269 14.75 5.65 -12.96
C THR A 269 13.64 6.05 -13.93
N VAL A 270 12.91 7.12 -13.63
CA VAL A 270 11.82 7.65 -14.46
C VAL A 270 12.40 8.54 -15.56
N SER A 271 11.84 8.45 -16.77
CA SER A 271 12.22 9.33 -17.88
C SER A 271 11.81 10.77 -17.60
N ASP A 272 12.68 11.73 -17.94
CA ASP A 272 12.43 13.17 -17.81
C ASP A 272 11.15 13.63 -18.55
N SER A 273 10.73 12.89 -19.57
CA SER A 273 9.49 13.16 -20.32
C SER A 273 8.20 12.85 -19.54
N THR A 274 8.30 12.22 -18.36
CA THR A 274 7.13 11.70 -17.61
C THR A 274 6.86 12.44 -16.32
N VAL A 275 7.77 13.28 -15.84
CA VAL A 275 7.67 13.96 -14.55
C VAL A 275 8.04 15.42 -14.73
N GLU A 276 7.11 16.31 -14.43
CA GLU A 276 7.34 17.77 -14.54
C GLU A 276 8.34 18.31 -13.50
N PHE A 277 8.54 17.58 -12.40
CA PHE A 277 9.44 17.99 -11.32
C PHE A 277 10.90 17.67 -11.65
N SER A 278 11.78 18.65 -11.37
CA SER A 278 13.23 18.42 -11.36
C SER A 278 13.63 17.32 -10.37
N ILE A 279 14.74 16.63 -10.65
CA ILE A 279 15.33 15.63 -9.75
C ILE A 279 15.58 16.20 -8.34
N THR A 280 16.01 17.46 -8.25
CA THR A 280 16.23 18.16 -6.97
C THR A 280 14.93 18.32 -6.18
N SER A 281 13.85 18.73 -6.85
CA SER A 281 12.51 18.84 -6.22
C SER A 281 12.02 17.48 -5.75
N LEU A 282 12.23 16.43 -6.54
CA LEU A 282 11.89 15.06 -6.16
C LEU A 282 12.68 14.61 -4.93
N LEU A 283 13.99 14.87 -4.88
CA LEU A 283 14.83 14.56 -3.71
C LEU A 283 14.36 15.29 -2.45
N LEU A 284 14.03 16.58 -2.55
CA LEU A 284 13.50 17.36 -1.42
C LEU A 284 12.15 16.81 -0.93
N LEU A 285 11.26 16.44 -1.85
CA LEU A 285 10.01 15.77 -1.50
C LEU A 285 10.24 14.44 -0.78
N ARG A 286 11.32 13.71 -1.09
CA ARG A 286 11.69 12.50 -0.36
C ARG A 286 12.24 12.76 1.03
N LEU A 287 12.86 13.91 1.29
CA LEU A 287 13.24 14.29 2.65
C LEU A 287 12.00 14.60 3.50
N LEU A 288 11.03 15.31 2.92
CA LEU A 288 9.74 15.59 3.57
C LEU A 288 8.93 14.30 3.80
N LEU A 289 8.85 13.46 2.76
CA LEU A 289 8.17 12.17 2.76
C LEU A 289 9.17 11.02 2.94
N SER A 290 9.98 11.10 4.00
CA SER A 290 11.09 10.16 4.25
C SER A 290 10.64 8.71 4.44
N GLU A 291 9.39 8.49 4.84
CA GLU A 291 8.71 7.18 4.87
C GLU A 291 8.90 6.41 3.54
N THR A 292 8.93 7.13 2.41
CA THR A 292 9.03 6.57 1.06
C THR A 292 10.36 5.90 0.74
N ILE A 293 11.43 6.26 1.47
CA ILE A 293 12.78 5.65 1.36
C ILE A 293 13.04 4.75 2.56
N ILE A 294 12.75 5.23 3.77
CA ILE A 294 13.15 4.57 5.02
C ILE A 294 12.45 3.21 5.17
N ILE A 295 11.15 3.11 4.85
CA ILE A 295 10.41 1.86 5.05
C ILE A 295 10.91 0.75 4.11
N PRO A 296 10.98 0.94 2.77
CA PRO A 296 11.51 -0.08 1.88
C PRO A 296 12.96 -0.45 2.21
N LEU A 297 13.81 0.54 2.50
CA LEU A 297 15.21 0.31 2.84
C LEU A 297 15.36 -0.53 4.11
N LEU A 298 14.70 -0.15 5.20
CA LEU A 298 14.78 -0.90 6.46
C LEU A 298 14.19 -2.30 6.33
N PHE A 299 13.12 -2.47 5.58
CA PHE A 299 12.57 -3.79 5.28
C PHE A 299 13.59 -4.65 4.52
N THR A 300 14.21 -4.11 3.47
CA THR A 300 15.23 -4.81 2.69
C THR A 300 16.43 -5.19 3.54
N VAL A 301 16.92 -4.27 4.39
CA VAL A 301 18.01 -4.55 5.34
C VAL A 301 17.60 -5.63 6.34
N ALA A 302 16.39 -5.55 6.90
CA ALA A 302 15.88 -6.56 7.83
C ALA A 302 15.84 -7.95 7.18
N VAL A 303 15.35 -8.06 5.94
CA VAL A 303 15.34 -9.32 5.18
C VAL A 303 16.75 -9.85 4.93
N LEU A 304 17.72 -8.99 4.60
CA LEU A 304 19.09 -9.44 4.30
C LEU A 304 19.84 -9.90 5.56
N VAL A 305 19.67 -9.20 6.68
CA VAL A 305 20.45 -9.42 7.91
C VAL A 305 19.82 -10.47 8.83
N THR A 306 18.50 -10.64 8.79
CA THR A 306 17.81 -11.56 9.70
C THR A 306 18.16 -13.01 9.37
N ARG A 307 18.62 -13.77 10.37
CA ARG A 307 19.02 -15.19 10.20
C ARG A 307 17.86 -16.17 10.35
N ARG A 308 16.77 -15.76 11.02
CA ARG A 308 15.56 -16.58 11.22
C ARG A 308 14.37 -15.79 10.72
N HIS A 309 13.88 -16.16 9.55
CA HIS A 309 12.74 -15.46 8.96
C HIS A 309 11.44 -16.05 9.49
N SER A 310 10.59 -15.19 10.05
CA SER A 310 9.18 -15.52 10.23
C SER A 310 8.52 -15.80 8.89
N LEU A 311 7.47 -16.62 8.88
CA LEU A 311 6.68 -16.86 7.68
C LEU A 311 6.15 -15.54 7.09
N LEU A 312 5.75 -14.60 7.94
CA LEU A 312 5.31 -13.26 7.53
C LEU A 312 6.39 -12.53 6.71
N MET A 313 7.62 -12.45 7.24
CA MET A 313 8.73 -11.78 6.54
C MET A 313 9.00 -12.42 5.18
N GLN A 314 9.01 -13.75 5.10
CA GLN A 314 9.23 -14.45 3.82
C GLN A 314 8.09 -14.18 2.82
N SER A 315 6.84 -14.27 3.27
CA SER A 315 5.68 -14.03 2.40
C SER A 315 5.67 -12.61 1.86
N VAL A 316 5.94 -11.61 2.71
CA VAL A 316 6.02 -10.20 2.27
C VAL A 316 7.18 -9.99 1.30
N MET A 317 8.36 -10.55 1.58
CA MET A 317 9.54 -10.44 0.70
C MET A 317 9.25 -11.03 -0.68
N TRP A 318 8.74 -12.27 -0.74
CA TRP A 318 8.43 -12.90 -2.02
C TRP A 318 7.33 -12.17 -2.76
N SER A 319 6.24 -11.80 -2.08
CA SER A 319 5.14 -11.06 -2.70
C SER A 319 5.57 -9.71 -3.24
N PHE A 320 6.36 -8.94 -2.47
CA PHE A 320 6.87 -7.67 -2.92
C PHE A 320 7.86 -7.83 -4.08
N GLY A 321 8.82 -8.75 -3.99
CA GLY A 321 9.79 -8.96 -5.06
C GLY A 321 9.15 -9.43 -6.37
N ILE A 322 8.19 -10.35 -6.31
CA ILE A 322 7.39 -10.78 -7.47
C ILE A 322 6.63 -9.58 -8.05
N TYR A 323 6.01 -8.78 -7.19
CA TYR A 323 5.27 -7.60 -7.61
C TYR A 323 6.18 -6.58 -8.33
N VAL A 324 7.37 -6.30 -7.78
CA VAL A 324 8.39 -5.46 -8.42
C VAL A 324 8.76 -6.00 -9.79
N GLY A 325 8.96 -7.32 -9.93
CA GLY A 325 9.17 -7.96 -11.22
C GLY A 325 8.02 -7.68 -12.20
N ILE A 326 6.78 -7.84 -11.77
CA ILE A 326 5.62 -7.61 -12.63
C ILE A 326 5.52 -6.15 -13.09
N VAL A 327 5.65 -5.19 -12.16
CA VAL A 327 5.44 -3.76 -12.49
C VAL A 327 6.63 -3.12 -13.21
N THR A 328 7.83 -3.67 -13.07
CA THR A 328 9.02 -3.16 -13.79
C THR A 328 9.09 -3.64 -15.24
N ASN A 329 8.16 -4.49 -15.69
CA ASN A 329 7.98 -4.83 -17.12
C ASN A 329 7.21 -3.77 -17.91
N THR A 330 6.65 -2.76 -17.24
CA THR A 330 5.99 -1.64 -17.90
C THR A 330 6.92 -0.44 -17.95
N ASP A 331 6.75 0.42 -18.95
CA ASP A 331 7.61 1.60 -19.14
C ASP A 331 7.53 2.63 -18.00
N PHE A 332 6.53 2.51 -17.12
CA PHE A 332 6.30 3.38 -15.99
C PHE A 332 6.61 2.71 -14.64
N ASN A 333 7.63 3.19 -13.94
CA ASN A 333 8.02 2.76 -12.59
C ASN A 333 7.79 3.92 -11.61
N SER A 334 6.80 3.81 -10.73
CA SER A 334 6.42 4.89 -9.81
C SER A 334 6.38 4.41 -8.37
N PHE A 335 6.69 5.32 -7.44
CA PHE A 335 6.61 5.07 -6.01
C PHE A 335 5.24 4.53 -5.56
N ARG A 336 4.15 4.92 -6.23
CA ARG A 336 2.79 4.40 -5.97
C ARG A 336 2.71 2.88 -5.99
N GLN A 337 3.62 2.21 -6.70
CA GLN A 337 3.69 0.76 -6.75
C GLN A 337 4.04 0.16 -5.38
N ASN A 338 4.88 0.82 -4.57
CA ASN A 338 5.32 0.30 -3.28
C ASN A 338 4.31 0.54 -2.15
N ILE A 339 3.48 1.58 -2.26
CA ILE A 339 2.57 2.04 -1.20
C ILE A 339 1.74 0.92 -0.57
N PRO A 340 1.09 0.02 -1.35
CA PRO A 340 0.28 -1.05 -0.76
C PRO A 340 1.04 -1.96 0.22
N PHE A 341 2.34 -2.16 0.02
CA PHE A 341 3.16 -3.03 0.88
C PHE A 341 3.74 -2.30 2.10
N MET A 342 3.75 -0.97 2.11
CA MET A 342 4.44 -0.22 3.17
C MET A 342 3.96 -0.52 4.59
N PRO A 343 2.65 -0.66 4.88
CA PRO A 343 2.21 -1.00 6.23
C PRO A 343 2.75 -2.35 6.72
N VAL A 344 2.75 -3.36 5.85
CA VAL A 344 3.20 -4.70 6.22
C VAL A 344 4.73 -4.79 6.26
N MET A 345 5.45 -4.07 5.39
CA MET A 345 6.90 -3.91 5.48
C MET A 345 7.30 -3.25 6.80
N GLY A 346 6.62 -2.16 7.14
CA GLY A 346 6.76 -1.47 8.42
C GLY A 346 6.52 -2.37 9.62
N LEU A 347 5.44 -3.14 9.57
CA LEU A 347 5.12 -4.13 10.60
C LEU A 347 6.24 -5.16 10.77
N VAL A 348 6.79 -5.69 9.67
CA VAL A 348 7.93 -6.63 9.72
C VAL A 348 9.15 -5.98 10.37
N VAL A 349 9.45 -4.72 10.05
CA VAL A 349 10.57 -3.97 10.66
C VAL A 349 10.34 -3.76 12.16
N LEU A 350 9.12 -3.36 12.56
CA LEU A 350 8.77 -3.15 13.96
C LEU A 350 8.87 -4.45 14.79
N LEU A 351 8.35 -5.57 14.26
CA LEU A 351 8.42 -6.87 14.91
C LEU A 351 9.87 -7.37 15.03
N ALA A 352 10.68 -7.20 13.97
CA ALA A 352 12.10 -7.55 14.00
C ALA A 352 12.87 -6.69 15.01
N TRP A 353 12.53 -5.41 15.15
CA TRP A 353 13.10 -4.55 16.19
C TRP A 353 12.74 -5.07 17.57
N GLN A 354 11.45 -5.31 17.85
CA GLN A 354 10.98 -5.78 19.16
C GLN A 354 11.68 -7.07 19.59
N GLU A 355 11.76 -8.05 18.69
CA GLU A 355 12.46 -9.31 18.94
C GLU A 355 13.94 -9.09 19.28
N HIS A 356 14.62 -8.18 18.57
CA HIS A 356 16.01 -7.84 18.87
C HIS A 356 16.18 -7.14 20.23
N ARG A 357 15.19 -6.33 20.63
CA ARG A 357 15.16 -5.65 21.93
C ARG A 357 14.99 -6.65 23.08
N GLU A 358 14.04 -7.58 22.94
CA GLU A 358 13.77 -8.64 23.92
C GLU A 358 14.97 -9.56 24.12
N ARG A 359 15.65 -9.95 23.03
CA ARG A 359 16.88 -10.74 23.10
C ARG A 359 18.00 -10.03 23.84
N ARG A 360 18.10 -8.70 23.72
CA ARG A 360 19.12 -7.89 24.42
C ARG A 360 18.81 -7.64 25.89
N SER A 361 17.53 -7.52 26.25
CA SER A 361 17.13 -7.31 27.64
C SER A 361 17.15 -8.59 28.48
N GLY A 362 17.33 -9.76 27.87
CA GLY A 362 17.32 -11.05 28.57
C GLY A 362 15.94 -11.44 29.12
N VAL A 363 14.91 -10.65 28.83
CA VAL A 363 13.53 -10.91 29.24
C VAL A 363 12.95 -11.91 28.24
N GLN A 364 12.92 -13.19 28.62
CA GLN A 364 12.13 -14.20 27.92
C GLN A 364 10.64 -13.92 28.16
N THR A 365 10.03 -13.08 27.34
CA THR A 365 8.61 -13.25 27.06
C THR A 365 8.50 -14.38 26.04
N SER A 366 7.86 -15.48 26.45
CA SER A 366 7.57 -16.65 25.64
C SER A 366 7.18 -16.27 24.21
N PRO A 367 7.63 -16.99 23.16
CA PRO A 367 7.23 -16.70 21.79
C PRO A 367 5.73 -16.58 21.73
N LEU A 368 5.24 -15.54 21.07
CA LEU A 368 3.83 -15.27 20.78
C LEU A 368 3.18 -16.54 20.17
N THR A 369 2.76 -17.47 21.03
CA THR A 369 1.57 -18.27 20.84
C THR A 369 0.48 -17.24 20.72
N VAL A 370 0.12 -16.94 19.47
CA VAL A 370 -1.15 -16.35 19.10
C VAL A 370 -2.18 -16.93 20.06
N ARG A 371 -2.64 -16.10 20.99
CA ARG A 371 -3.63 -16.45 21.98
C ARG A 371 -4.88 -16.83 21.21
N ARG A 372 -5.02 -18.14 20.97
CA ARG A 372 -6.26 -18.80 20.61
C ARG A 372 -7.18 -18.61 21.81
N GLU A 373 -7.92 -17.51 21.83
CA GLU A 373 -9.08 -17.38 22.70
C GLU A 373 -10.25 -16.94 21.82
N THR A 374 -11.07 -17.96 21.52
CA THR A 374 -12.49 -17.97 21.11
C THR A 374 -12.93 -17.20 19.86
#